data_AF-A0A9Q1H3M1-F1
#
_entry.id   AF-A0A9Q1H3M1-F1
#
_cell.length_a   1.000
_cell.length_b   1.000
_cell.length_c   1.000
_cell.angle_alpha   90.00
_cell.angle_beta   90.00
_cell.angle_gamma   90.00
#
_symmetry.space_group_name_H-M   'P 1'
#
loop_
_entity.id
_entity.type
_entity.pdbx_description
1 polymer ?
#
loop_
_entity_poly.entity_id
_entity_poly.type
_entity_poly.pdbx_seq_one_letter_code
_entity_poly.pdbx_strand_id
1 'polypeptide(L)' 'MQGEATWIEPMATDLSGEVTVYQTHSPGDNFEVGTTAVTYNFYDTFNNMESCEFNVTITTGT' A
#
# COMPACT_ATOMS: atom_id res chain seq x y z
N MET A 1 -16.43 8.45 11.58
CA MET A 1 -16.37 6.99 11.84
C MET A 1 -15.15 6.46 11.12
N GLN A 2 -14.41 5.54 11.73
CA GLN A 2 -13.16 4.99 11.19
C GLN A 2 -13.22 3.46 11.27
N GLY A 3 -12.44 2.79 10.43
CA GLY A 3 -12.24 1.35 10.47
C GLY A 3 -10.81 1.00 10.13
N GLU A 4 -10.37 -0.17 10.55
CA GLU A 4 -9.06 -0.71 10.21
C GLU A 4 -9.21 -1.73 9.07
N ALA A 5 -8.23 -1.74 8.16
CA ALA A 5 -8.14 -2.73 7.10
C ALA A 5 -6.82 -3.48 7.22
N THR A 6 -6.85 -4.79 6.93
CA THR A 6 -5.64 -5.63 6.89
C THR A 6 -5.54 -6.30 5.52
N TRP A 7 -4.31 -6.40 5.01
CA TRP A 7 -3.99 -7.04 3.74
C TRP A 7 -2.57 -7.61 3.79
N ILE A 8 -2.24 -8.46 2.81
CA ILE A 8 -0.87 -8.91 2.60
C ILE A 8 -0.16 -7.83 1.80
N GLU A 9 0.94 -7.28 2.32
CA GLU A 9 1.67 -6.23 1.63
C GLU A 9 2.23 -6.72 0.28
N PRO A 10 2.16 -5.90 -0.79
CA PRO A 10 2.77 -6.25 -2.06
C PRO A 10 4.29 -6.36 -1.93
N MET A 11 4.89 -7.28 -2.69
CA MET A 11 6.33 -7.49 -2.74
C MET A 11 6.82 -7.33 -4.18
N ALA A 12 8.03 -6.81 -4.33
CA ALA A 12 8.73 -6.76 -5.61
C ALA A 12 10.09 -7.43 -5.50
N THR A 13 10.57 -7.95 -6.62
CA THR A 13 11.91 -8.54 -6.77
C THR A 13 12.55 -7.95 -8.01
N ASP A 14 13.82 -7.59 -7.93
CA ASP A 14 14.57 -7.10 -9.07
C ASP A 14 15.91 -7.84 -9.21
N LEU A 15 16.46 -7.89 -10.43
CA LEU A 15 17.75 -8.51 -10.70
C LEU A 15 18.93 -7.74 -10.08
N SER A 16 18.76 -6.45 -9.76
CA SER A 16 19.77 -5.67 -9.03
C SER A 16 19.85 -6.03 -7.54
N GLY A 17 18.89 -6.82 -7.03
CA GLY A 17 18.89 -7.32 -5.65
C GLY A 17 17.93 -6.55 -4.75
N GLU A 18 18.48 -5.67 -3.91
CA GLU A 18 17.70 -4.97 -2.88
C GLU A 18 16.66 -4.02 -3.49
N VAL A 19 15.45 -4.05 -2.92
CA VAL A 19 14.34 -3.18 -3.29
C VAL A 19 13.90 -2.38 -2.08
N THR A 20 13.89 -1.06 -2.21
CA THR A 20 13.34 -0.16 -1.20
C THR A 20 11.87 0.09 -1.47
N VAL A 21 11.02 0.04 -0.43
CA VAL A 21 9.58 0.31 -0.56
C VAL A 21 9.17 1.55 0.22
N TYR A 22 8.27 2.32 -0.37
CA TYR A 22 7.53 3.40 0.29
C TYR A 22 6.04 3.21 0.08
N GLN A 23 5.26 3.19 1.15
CA GLN A 23 3.80 3.07 1.09
C GLN A 23 3.08 4.25 1.73
N THR A 24 1.86 4.53 1.25
CA THR A 24 1.01 5.57 1.85
C THR A 24 0.33 5.11 3.14
N HIS A 25 0.05 3.80 3.26
CA HIS A 25 -0.60 3.19 4.42
C HIS A 25 -0.07 1.77 4.64
N SER A 26 -0.10 1.31 5.88
CA SER A 26 0.27 -0.04 6.30
C SER A 26 -0.95 -0.84 6.76
N PRO A 27 -0.92 -2.19 6.67
CA PRO A 27 -1.98 -3.02 7.23
C PRO A 27 -2.20 -2.71 8.72
N GLY A 28 -3.45 -2.47 9.10
CA GLY A 28 -3.84 -2.09 10.46
C GLY A 28 -3.91 -0.58 10.70
N ASP A 29 -3.58 0.26 9.71
CA ASP A 29 -3.86 1.70 9.80
C ASP A 29 -5.36 1.97 9.92
N ASN A 30 -5.68 3.11 10.53
CA ASN A 30 -7.05 3.61 10.61
C ASN A 30 -7.42 4.37 9.34
N PHE A 31 -8.56 4.01 8.76
CA PHE A 31 -9.14 4.64 7.57
C PHE A 31 -10.47 5.30 7.94
N GLU A 32 -10.73 6.48 7.38
CA GLU A 32 -12.06 7.08 7.45
C GLU A 32 -13.06 6.25 6.61
N VAL A 33 -14.35 6.33 6.96
CA VAL A 33 -15.42 5.79 6.12
C VAL A 33 -15.35 6.41 4.72
N GLY A 34 -15.35 5.57 3.69
CA GLY A 34 -15.15 5.97 2.31
C GLY A 34 -14.13 5.07 1.61
N THR A 35 -13.62 5.54 0.47
CA THR A 35 -12.58 4.85 -0.31
C THR A 35 -11.27 5.61 -0.21
N THR A 36 -10.21 4.92 0.18
CA THR A 36 -8.84 5.43 0.23
C THR A 36 -7.96 4.63 -0.73
N ALA A 37 -7.25 5.33 -1.62
CA ALA A 37 -6.24 4.71 -2.47
C ALA A 37 -4.95 4.47 -1.67
N VAL A 38 -4.47 3.23 -1.68
CA VAL A 38 -3.22 2.83 -1.05
C VAL A 38 -2.20 2.58 -2.16
N THR A 39 -1.07 3.28 -2.08
CA THR A 39 -0.02 3.25 -3.11
C THR A 39 1.27 2.73 -2.49
N TYR A 40 1.92 1.79 -3.17
CA TYR A 40 3.25 1.27 -2.88
C TYR A 40 4.19 1.62 -4.03
N ASN A 41 5.32 2.24 -3.73
CA ASN A 41 6.37 2.58 -4.68
C ASN A 41 7.63 1.76 -4.35
N PHE A 42 8.12 1.03 -5.34
CA PHE A 42 9.31 0.19 -5.26
C PHE A 42 10.45 0.84 -6.03
N TYR A 43 11.62 0.92 -5.41
CA TYR A 43 12.83 1.48 -6.00
C TYR A 43 13.94 0.44 -6.00
N ASP A 44 14.61 0.29 -7.14
CA ASP A 44 15.83 -0.49 -7.24
C ASP A 44 17.08 0.34 -6.88
N THR A 45 18.25 -0.32 -6.84
CA THR A 45 19.53 0.35 -6.51
C THR A 45 20.01 1.36 -7.56
N PHE A 46 19.40 1.37 -8.74
CA PHE A 46 19.65 2.31 -9.83
C PHE A 46 18.61 3.44 -9.89
N ASN A 47 17.69 3.51 -8.92
CA ASN A 47 16.56 4.43 -8.84
C ASN A 47 15.51 4.25 -9.96
N ASN A 48 15.42 3.08 -10.58
CA ASN A 48 14.23 2.74 -11.35
C ASN A 48 13.05 2.53 -10.40
N MET A 49 11.86 2.93 -10.82
CA MET A 49 10.67 2.96 -9.98
C MET A 49 9.51 2.24 -10.64
N GLU A 50 8.84 1.38 -9.87
CA GLU A 50 7.58 0.75 -10.23
C GLU A 50 6.57 0.92 -9.08
N SER A 51 5.28 1.00 -9.41
CA SER A 51 4.22 1.31 -8.44
C SER A 51 3.07 0.30 -8.49
N CYS A 52 2.52 -0.04 -7.32
CA CYS A 52 1.28 -0.80 -7.17
C CYS A 52 0.24 0.03 -6.40
N GLU A 53 -1.01 0.00 -6.84
CA GLU A 53 -2.11 0.71 -6.18
C GLU A 53 -3.35 -0.18 -6.04
N PHE A 54 -4.03 -0.06 -4.90
CA PHE A 54 -5.35 -0.66 -4.68
C PHE A 54 -6.19 0.23 -3.77
N ASN A 55 -7.51 -0.01 -3.76
CA ASN A 55 -8.46 0.75 -2.96
C ASN A 55 -8.86 0.00 -1.68
N VAL A 56 -8.79 0.68 -0.54
CA VAL A 56 -9.44 0.28 0.71
C VAL A 56 -10.77 1.00 0.82
N THR A 57 -11.87 0.26 0.98
CA THR A 57 -13.20 0.84 1.18
C THR A 57 -13.76 0.45 2.54
N ILE A 58 -13.99 1.44 3.39
CA ILE A 58 -14.65 1.29 4.69
C ILE A 58 -16.10 1.75 4.55
N THR A 59 -17.05 0.87 4.86
CA THR A 59 -18.48 1.18 4.89
C THR A 59 -19.01 1.14 6.31
N THR A 60 -20.08 1.88 6.55
CA THR A 60 -20.83 1.80 7.81
C THR A 60 -21.75 0.58 7.77
N GLY A 61 -21.70 -0.25 8.80
CA GLY A 61 -22.77 -1.23 9.04
C GLY A 61 -24.07 -0.50 9.35
N THR A 62 -25.16 -0.86 8.67
CA THR A 62 -26.52 -0.42 8.99
C THR A 62 -27.06 -1.15 10.20
#